data_AF-A0A0S8IMH7-F1
#
_entry.id   AF-A0A0S8IMH7-F1
#
_cell.length_a   1.000
_cell.length_b   1.000
_cell.length_c   1.000
_cell.angle_alpha   90.00
_cell.angle_beta   90.00
_cell.angle_gamma   90.00
#
_symmetry.space_group_name_H-M   'P 1'
#
loop_
_entity.id
_entity.type
_entity.pdbx_description
1 polymer ?
#
loop_
_entity_poly.entity_id
_entity_poly.type
_entity_poly.pdbx_seq_one_letter_code
_entity_poly.pdbx_strand_id
1 'polypeptide(L)'
;MNLSENLKKNQRVVTFLNRAEIDFLDKLGKDALFSTGSKLSRAKIIAWFVDFMKELNINGKNIKSEQDLENRIREIMGQKGVSPTSPATDAF
;
A
#
# COMPACT_ATOMS: atom_id res chain seq x y z
N MET A 1 23.00 30.40 -11.43
CA MET A 1 22.30 29.20 -11.93
C MET A 1 21.40 28.72 -10.80
N ASN A 2 20.08 28.91 -10.91
CA ASN A 2 19.15 28.63 -9.81
C ASN A 2 19.01 27.12 -9.58
N LEU A 3 19.39 26.65 -8.39
CA LEU A 3 19.06 25.32 -7.88
C LEU A 3 17.56 25.27 -7.54
N SER A 4 16.89 24.19 -7.94
CA SER A 4 15.56 23.73 -7.50
C SER A 4 14.32 24.03 -8.35
N GLU A 5 14.50 24.40 -9.63
CA GLU A 5 13.55 23.99 -10.70
C GLU A 5 13.63 22.46 -10.96
N ASN A 6 13.73 21.65 -9.90
CA ASN A 6 13.54 20.21 -10.00
C ASN A 6 12.04 19.95 -9.98
N LEU A 7 11.41 20.36 -11.09
CA LEU A 7 10.02 20.12 -11.41
C LEU A 7 9.69 18.67 -11.05
N LYS A 8 8.66 18.48 -10.22
CA LYS A 8 8.01 17.21 -9.89
C LYS A 8 7.61 16.47 -11.16
N LYS A 9 8.58 15.84 -11.85
CA LYS A 9 8.30 15.00 -13.00
C LYS A 9 7.76 13.70 -12.46
N ASN A 10 6.46 13.50 -12.65
CA ASN A 10 5.81 12.23 -12.38
C ASN A 10 6.58 11.11 -13.11
N GLN A 11 7.05 10.14 -12.35
CA GLN A 11 7.70 8.95 -12.90
C GLN A 11 6.64 7.90 -13.18
N ARG A 12 6.76 7.21 -14.31
CA ARG A 12 5.87 6.09 -14.63
C ARG A 12 6.35 4.85 -13.89
N VAL A 13 5.49 4.29 -13.06
CA VAL A 13 5.69 2.99 -12.43
C VAL A 13 4.80 1.98 -13.16
N VAL A 14 5.36 0.81 -13.46
CA VAL A 14 4.62 -0.33 -14.01
C VAL A 14 4.75 -1.47 -13.01
N THR A 15 3.63 -2.06 -12.64
CA THR A 15 3.57 -3.21 -11.74
C THR A 15 2.54 -4.21 -12.26
N PHE A 16 2.61 -5.44 -11.76
CA PHE A 16 1.65 -6.49 -12.06
C PHE A 16 0.71 -6.63 -10.89
N LEU A 17 -0.59 -6.55 -11.17
CA LEU A 17 -1.65 -6.85 -10.22
C LEU A 17 -2.55 -7.91 -10.83
N ASN A 18 -2.98 -8.85 -10.02
CA ASN A 18 -3.95 -9.85 -10.42
C ASN A 18 -5.36 -9.23 -10.54
N ARG A 19 -6.31 -10.02 -11.05
CA ARG A 19 -7.68 -9.54 -11.29
C ARG A 19 -8.36 -9.06 -10.00
N ALA A 20 -8.19 -9.78 -8.90
CA ALA A 20 -8.81 -9.45 -7.62
C ALA A 20 -8.28 -8.13 -7.05
N GLU A 21 -6.98 -7.87 -7.17
CA GLU A 21 -6.35 -6.62 -6.75
C GLU A 21 -6.83 -5.43 -7.59
N ILE A 22 -6.97 -5.61 -8.90
CA ILE A 22 -7.55 -4.58 -9.77
C ILE A 22 -9.01 -4.31 -9.43
N ASP A 23 -9.81 -5.35 -9.21
CA ASP A 23 -11.22 -5.23 -8.86
C ASP A 23 -11.38 -4.52 -7.49
N PHE A 24 -10.46 -4.76 -6.55
CA PHE A 24 -10.40 -4.05 -5.27
C PHE A 24 -10.17 -2.54 -5.46
N LEU A 25 -9.17 -2.14 -6.26
CA LEU A 25 -8.90 -0.72 -6.55
C LEU A 25 -10.08 -0.05 -7.26
N ASP A 26 -10.74 -0.75 -8.18
CA ASP A 26 -11.94 -0.22 -8.86
C ASP A 26 -13.12 -0.05 -7.90
N LYS A 27 -13.29 -0.99 -6.96
CA LYS A 27 -14.32 -0.88 -5.94
C LYS A 27 -14.10 0.34 -5.06
N LEU A 28 -12.88 0.57 -4.57
CA LEU A 28 -12.54 1.78 -3.80
C LEU A 28 -12.86 3.07 -4.58
N GLY A 29 -12.51 3.11 -5.87
CA GLY A 29 -12.82 4.26 -6.72
C GLY A 29 -14.33 4.48 -6.91
N LYS A 30 -15.10 3.41 -7.10
CA LYS A 30 -16.57 3.46 -7.19
C LYS A 30 -17.19 3.90 -5.88
N ASP A 31 -16.77 3.33 -4.75
CA ASP A 31 -17.29 3.67 -3.43
C ASP A 31 -17.06 5.15 -3.13
N ALA A 32 -15.87 5.69 -3.42
CA ALA A 32 -15.59 7.12 -3.27
C ALA A 32 -16.46 7.99 -4.20
N LEU A 33 -16.68 7.55 -5.45
CA LEU A 33 -17.53 8.25 -6.42
C LEU A 33 -18.99 8.29 -5.97
N PHE A 34 -19.54 7.18 -5.49
CA PHE A 34 -20.94 7.10 -5.07
C PHE A 34 -21.20 7.72 -3.70
N SER A 35 -20.22 7.70 -2.80
CA SER A 35 -20.37 8.28 -1.45
C SER A 35 -20.12 9.78 -1.39
N THR A 36 -19.14 10.29 -2.15
CA THR A 36 -18.69 11.69 -2.05
C THR A 36 -18.65 12.44 -3.39
N GLY A 37 -18.95 11.77 -4.51
CA GLY A 37 -18.74 12.32 -5.85
C GLY A 37 -17.28 12.31 -6.32
N SER A 38 -16.35 11.83 -5.50
CA SER A 38 -14.91 11.90 -5.78
C SER A 38 -14.49 10.82 -6.77
N LYS A 39 -14.03 11.24 -7.96
CA LYS A 39 -13.41 10.33 -8.94
C LYS A 39 -11.97 10.00 -8.52
N LEU A 40 -11.75 8.78 -8.07
CA LEU A 40 -10.41 8.26 -7.75
C LEU A 40 -9.97 7.27 -8.82
N SER A 41 -8.86 7.56 -9.50
CA SER A 41 -8.21 6.60 -10.41
C SER A 41 -7.35 5.62 -9.61
N ARG A 42 -7.10 4.43 -10.17
CA ARG A 42 -6.18 3.43 -9.59
C ARG A 42 -4.82 4.04 -9.25
N ALA A 43 -4.26 4.84 -10.16
CA ALA A 43 -2.98 5.52 -9.96
C ALA A 43 -3.02 6.53 -8.81
N LYS A 44 -4.13 7.26 -8.64
CA LYS A 44 -4.30 8.22 -7.53
C LYS A 44 -4.39 7.49 -6.19
N ILE A 45 -5.10 6.37 -6.14
CA ILE A 45 -5.20 5.53 -4.94
C ILE A 45 -3.80 5.02 -4.54
N ILE A 46 -3.04 4.47 -5.51
CA ILE A 46 -1.67 3.98 -5.26
C ILE A 46 -0.74 5.12 -4.82
N ALA A 47 -0.81 6.28 -5.46
CA ALA A 47 -0.02 7.45 -5.06
C ALA A 47 -0.32 7.87 -3.61
N TRP A 48 -1.60 7.90 -3.23
CA TRP A 48 -1.99 8.18 -1.85
C TRP A 48 -1.50 7.15 -0.86
N PHE A 49 -1.51 5.86 -1.19
CA PHE A 49 -0.90 4.85 -0.32
C PHE A 49 0.60 5.10 -0.15
N VAL A 50 1.33 5.44 -1.21
CA VAL A 50 2.75 5.76 -1.12
C VAL A 50 2.99 6.98 -0.22
N ASP A 51 2.19 8.04 -0.36
CA ASP A 51 2.35 9.23 0.47
C ASP A 51 1.97 8.97 1.94
N PHE A 52 0.89 8.21 2.19
CA PHE A 52 0.51 7.76 3.53
C PHE A 52 1.62 6.93 4.20
N MET A 53 2.25 6.01 3.46
CA MET A 53 3.37 5.21 3.99
C MET A 53 4.57 6.08 4.38
N LYS A 54 4.84 7.17 3.64
CA LYS A 54 5.88 8.14 4.02
C LYS A 54 5.51 8.92 5.27
N GLU A 55 4.24 9.34 5.40
CA GLU A 55 3.73 10.04 6.58
C GLU A 55 3.83 9.18 7.84
N LEU A 56 3.59 7.87 7.73
CA LEU A 56 3.81 6.90 8.80
C LEU A 56 5.29 6.62 9.11
N ASN A 57 6.23 7.27 8.41
CA ASN A 57 7.67 7.08 8.53
C ASN A 57 8.10 5.61 8.32
N ILE A 58 7.34 4.87 7.51
CA ILE A 58 7.68 3.49 7.15
C ILE A 58 8.85 3.53 6.17
N ASN A 59 9.96 2.92 6.56
CA ASN A 59 11.15 2.81 5.74
C ASN A 59 11.56 1.34 5.54
N GLY A 60 12.42 1.09 4.55
CA GLY A 60 12.90 -0.24 4.19
C GLY A 60 13.94 -0.85 5.14
N LYS A 61 14.28 -0.20 6.26
CA LYS A 61 15.32 -0.71 7.16
C LYS A 61 14.88 -2.05 7.77
N ASN A 62 15.67 -3.09 7.54
CA ASN A 62 15.44 -4.47 7.98
C ASN A 62 14.23 -5.18 7.34
N ILE A 63 13.69 -4.69 6.23
CA ILE A 63 12.66 -5.40 5.46
C ILE A 63 13.35 -6.37 4.50
N LYS A 64 13.14 -7.67 4.69
CA LYS A 64 13.70 -8.74 3.84
C LYS A 64 12.62 -9.54 3.14
N SER A 65 11.40 -9.44 3.62
CA SER A 65 10.22 -10.14 3.10
C SER A 65 9.00 -9.21 3.11
N GLU A 66 7.98 -9.60 2.37
CA GLU A 66 6.65 -8.96 2.42
C GLU A 66 6.08 -8.96 3.85
N GLN A 67 6.28 -10.07 4.58
CA GLN A 67 5.83 -10.21 5.96
C GLN A 67 6.46 -9.17 6.90
N ASP A 68 7.72 -8.80 6.70
CA ASP A 68 8.38 -7.78 7.52
C ASP A 68 7.73 -6.40 7.34
N LEU A 69 7.33 -6.08 6.10
CA LEU A 69 6.63 -4.84 5.80
C LEU A 69 5.21 -4.85 6.40
N GLU A 70 4.49 -5.96 6.26
CA GLU A 70 3.18 -6.13 6.88
C GLU A 70 3.24 -5.96 8.40
N ASN A 71 4.18 -6.63 9.06
CA ASN A 71 4.34 -6.56 10.50
C ASN A 71 4.62 -5.12 10.96
N ARG A 72 5.48 -4.39 10.23
CA ARG A 72 5.75 -2.98 10.51
C ARG A 72 4.49 -2.12 10.38
N ILE A 73 3.67 -2.34 9.36
CA ILE A 73 2.40 -1.62 9.21
C ILE A 73 1.47 -1.95 10.38
N ARG A 74 1.35 -3.23 10.77
CA ARG A 74 0.50 -3.67 11.89
C ARG A 74 0.94 -3.09 13.24
N GLU A 75 2.25 -3.03 13.48
CA GLU A 75 2.85 -2.41 14.68
C GLU A 75 2.46 -0.94 14.80
N ILE A 76 2.56 -0.18 13.70
CA ILE A 76 2.18 1.24 13.66
C ILE A 76 0.67 1.42 13.89
N MET A 77 -0.14 0.51 13.36
CA MET A 77 -1.60 0.52 13.51
C MET A 77 -2.07 0.03 14.90
N GLY A 78 -1.16 -0.30 15.82
CA GLY A 78 -1.50 -0.75 17.17
C GLY A 78 -2.14 -2.13 17.26
N GLN A 79 -2.16 -2.90 16.16
CA GLN A 79 -2.61 -4.29 16.18
C GLN A 79 -1.44 -5.17 16.65
N LYS A 80 -1.42 -5.52 17.94
CA LYS A 80 -0.58 -6.62 18.44
C LYS A 80 -0.88 -7.87 17.57
N GLY A 81 0.12 -8.33 16.84
CA GLY A 81 -0.03 -9.33 15.80
C GLY A 81 -0.77 -10.58 16.27
N VAL A 82 -1.80 -10.97 15.52
CA VAL A 82 -2.20 -12.38 15.44
C VAL A 82 -1.25 -13.00 14.43
N SER A 83 -0.32 -13.81 14.94
CA SER A 83 0.56 -14.64 14.12
C SER A 83 -0.29 -15.48 13.15
N PRO A 84 0.09 -15.65 11.88
CA PRO A 84 -0.49 -16.73 11.09
C PRO A 84 -0.13 -18.04 11.78
N THR A 85 -1.14 -18.78 12.24
CA THR A 85 -0.98 -20.18 12.63
C THR A 85 -0.38 -20.92 11.44
N SER A 86 0.90 -21.26 11.52
CA SER A 86 1.49 -22.31 10.70
C SER A 86 0.66 -23.57 10.92
N PRO A 87 0.27 -24.32 9.88
CA PRO A 87 -0.33 -25.64 10.09
C PRO A 87 0.76 -26.55 10.64
N ALA A 88 0.79 -26.70 11.97
CA ALA A 88 1.48 -27.80 12.60
C ALA A 88 0.72 -29.07 12.24
N THR A 89 1.28 -29.81 11.29
CA THR A 89 1.49 -31.24 11.33
C THR A 89 1.01 -31.93 12.63
N ASP A 90 -0.24 -32.37 12.63
CA ASP A 90 -0.67 -33.56 13.36
C ASP A 90 -1.08 -34.55 12.24
N ALA A 91 -0.27 -35.48 11.76
CA ALA A 91 0.30 -36.62 12.48
C ALA A 91 -0.75 -37.34 13.36
N PHE A 92 -1.83 -37.79 12.72
CA PHE A 92 -2.54 -39.02 13.07
C PHE A 92 -2.85 -39.81 11.79
#